data_AF-A0A3D8YKK6-F1
#
_entry.id   AF-A0A3D8YKK6-F1
#
_cell.length_a   1.000
_cell.length_b   1.000
_cell.length_c   1.000
_cell.angle_alpha   90.00
_cell.angle_beta   90.00
_cell.angle_gamma   90.00
#
_symmetry.space_group_name_H-M   'P 1'
#
loop_
_entity.id
_entity.type
_entity.pdbx_description
1 polymer ?
#
loop_
_entity_poly.entity_id
_entity_poly.type
_entity_poly.pdbx_seq_one_letter_code
_entity_poly.pdbx_strand_id
1 'polypeptide(L)'
;MTKEGNLHKKSDLSGVTLNNLRQIYFYNEKINSENKSTEDQFLDYTLLFNDFFIDDPWYNDLLVQFISKEDASKYKGKKIDLYGSHYGYSCFGGKPHKTACMYGGVTLHDNNKLDEEKKIPVNLWLDGKQTSVPLDTVRTYKKEV
;
A
#
# COMPACT_ATOMS: atom_id res chain seq x y z
N MET A 1 -4.02 -15.38 17.82
CA MET A 1 -4.28 -14.08 18.46
C MET A 1 -3.04 -13.67 19.23
N THR A 2 -2.50 -12.49 18.95
CA THR A 2 -1.42 -11.88 19.75
C THR A 2 -1.99 -11.52 21.12
N LYS A 3 -1.36 -11.97 22.22
CA LYS A 3 -1.76 -11.55 23.57
C LYS A 3 -1.32 -10.10 23.78
N GLU A 4 -2.11 -9.30 24.50
CA GLU A 4 -1.84 -7.87 24.76
C GLU A 4 -0.41 -7.63 25.29
N GLY A 5 0.06 -8.47 26.22
CA GLY A 5 1.41 -8.38 26.77
C GLY A 5 2.56 -8.58 25.78
N ASN A 6 2.28 -9.04 24.56
CA ASN A 6 3.27 -9.24 23.50
C ASN A 6 3.27 -8.09 22.47
N LEU A 7 2.49 -7.03 22.67
CA LEU A 7 2.50 -5.86 21.80
C LEU A 7 3.72 -4.97 22.13
N HIS A 8 4.40 -4.49 21.09
CA HIS A 8 5.47 -3.51 21.24
C HIS A 8 4.94 -2.21 21.86
N LYS A 9 5.71 -1.61 22.78
CA LYS A 9 5.29 -0.38 23.43
C LYS A 9 5.75 0.82 22.61
N LYS A 10 4.93 1.88 22.59
CA LYS A 10 5.31 3.16 21.97
C LYS A 10 6.62 3.72 22.55
N SER A 11 6.87 3.50 23.85
CA SER A 11 8.09 3.92 24.54
C SER A 11 9.36 3.27 23.99
N ASP A 12 9.24 2.13 23.30
CA ASP A 12 10.37 1.39 22.76
C ASP A 12 10.82 1.97 21.40
N LEU A 13 10.02 2.87 20.81
CA LEU A 13 10.30 3.47 19.52
C LEU A 13 11.12 4.76 19.66
N SER A 14 12.16 4.88 18.83
CA SER A 14 12.88 6.15 18.69
C SER A 14 11.97 7.26 18.16
N GLY A 15 12.33 8.52 18.44
CA GLY A 15 11.60 9.68 17.92
C GLY A 15 11.52 9.71 16.38
N VAL A 16 12.58 9.28 15.70
CA VAL A 16 12.62 9.18 14.23
C VAL A 16 11.64 8.12 13.74
N THR A 17 11.59 6.95 14.38
CA THR A 17 10.66 5.88 14.03
C THR A 17 9.21 6.34 14.16
N LEU A 18 8.86 7.04 15.25
CA LEU A 18 7.53 7.59 15.46
C LEU A 18 7.15 8.63 14.39
N ASN A 19 8.09 9.51 14.04
CA ASN A 19 7.87 10.49 12.98
C ASN A 19 7.67 9.84 11.61
N ASN A 20 8.45 8.81 11.29
CA ASN A 20 8.32 8.08 10.03
C ASN A 20 6.98 7.33 9.95
N LEU A 21 6.53 6.71 11.04
CA LEU A 21 5.19 6.10 11.10
C LEU A 21 4.09 7.14 10.86
N ARG A 22 4.19 8.31 11.50
CA ARG A 22 3.24 9.40 11.28
C ARG A 22 3.28 9.89 9.83
N GLN A 23 4.46 10.03 9.23
CA GLN A 23 4.57 10.39 7.82
C GLN A 23 3.87 9.38 6.92
N ILE A 24 4.19 8.09 7.07
CA ILE A 24 3.64 7.02 6.24
C ILE A 24 2.11 6.93 6.35
N TYR A 25 1.53 7.03 7.55
CA TYR A 25 0.09 6.82 7.72
C TYR A 25 -0.76 8.09 7.64
N PHE A 26 -0.18 9.27 7.87
CA PHE A 26 -0.96 10.51 7.98
C PHE A 26 -0.59 11.58 6.94
N TYR A 27 0.69 11.79 6.64
CA TYR A 27 1.11 12.91 5.79
C TYR A 27 1.34 12.52 4.33
N ASN A 28 1.91 11.35 4.09
CA ASN A 28 2.29 10.95 2.74
C ASN A 28 1.05 10.66 1.90
N GLU A 29 1.09 11.07 0.64
CA GLU A 29 0.12 10.63 -0.36
C GLU A 29 0.17 9.10 -0.53
N LYS A 30 -0.99 8.54 -0.83
CA LYS A 30 -1.14 7.11 -1.06
C LYS A 30 -1.22 6.88 -2.56
N ILE A 31 -0.62 5.80 -3.01
CA ILE A 31 -0.95 5.25 -4.32
C ILE A 31 -2.41 4.82 -4.26
N ASN A 32 -3.20 5.32 -5.20
CA ASN A 32 -4.56 4.89 -5.45
C ASN A 32 -4.78 5.01 -6.95
N SER A 33 -4.62 3.91 -7.67
CA SER A 33 -4.68 3.91 -9.13
C SER A 33 -5.33 2.63 -9.61
N GLU A 34 -6.23 2.77 -10.59
CA GLU A 34 -6.99 1.65 -11.13
C GLU A 34 -6.54 1.30 -12.56
N ASN A 35 -6.80 0.06 -12.96
CA ASN A 35 -6.63 -0.43 -14.32
C ASN A 35 -5.24 -0.15 -14.92
N LYS A 36 -4.21 -0.41 -14.12
CA LYS A 36 -2.80 -0.37 -14.56
C LYS A 36 -2.38 -1.76 -15.03
N SER A 37 -1.33 -1.84 -15.84
CA SER A 37 -0.70 -3.09 -16.24
C SER A 37 0.77 -2.83 -16.54
N THR A 38 1.60 -3.83 -16.28
CA THR A 38 3.02 -3.83 -16.67
C THR A 38 3.52 -5.26 -16.87
N GLU A 39 4.41 -5.42 -17.83
CA GLU A 39 5.24 -6.62 -18.03
C GLU A 39 6.68 -6.41 -17.51
N ASP A 40 7.00 -5.19 -17.08
CA ASP A 40 8.35 -4.82 -16.67
C ASP A 40 8.62 -5.23 -15.23
N GLN A 41 9.86 -5.64 -14.99
CA GLN A 41 10.35 -6.05 -13.68
C GLN A 41 11.79 -5.55 -13.50
N PHE A 42 12.18 -5.27 -12.25
CA PHE A 42 13.58 -5.07 -11.90
C PHE A 42 14.22 -6.37 -11.39
N LEU A 43 13.49 -7.07 -10.52
CA LEU A 43 13.81 -8.41 -10.03
C LEU A 43 12.56 -9.29 -10.22
N ASP A 44 12.71 -10.60 -10.16
CA ASP A 44 11.62 -11.53 -10.50
C ASP A 44 10.41 -11.48 -9.52
N TYR A 45 10.61 -10.94 -8.32
CA TYR A 45 9.58 -10.68 -7.30
C TYR A 45 9.05 -9.24 -7.32
N THR A 46 9.34 -8.44 -8.35
CA THR A 46 8.88 -7.05 -8.46
C THR A 46 8.08 -6.78 -9.73
N LEU A 47 7.27 -5.73 -9.72
CA LEU A 47 6.65 -5.14 -10.91
C LEU A 47 7.07 -3.68 -11.01
N LEU A 48 7.60 -3.28 -12.16
CA LEU A 48 8.05 -1.91 -12.42
C LEU A 48 7.02 -1.20 -13.30
N PHE A 49 6.56 -0.04 -12.86
CA PHE A 49 5.71 0.86 -13.64
C PHE A 49 6.53 2.10 -14.01
N ASN A 50 6.98 2.13 -15.25
CA ASN A 50 7.70 3.27 -15.82
C ASN A 50 6.75 4.45 -16.03
N ASP A 51 7.22 5.66 -15.72
CA ASP A 51 6.46 6.93 -15.82
C ASP A 51 5.07 6.84 -15.15
N PHE A 52 5.02 6.14 -14.01
CA PHE A 52 3.82 5.98 -13.19
C PHE A 52 3.33 7.32 -12.63
N PHE A 53 4.27 8.15 -12.19
CA PHE A 53 4.01 9.47 -11.63
C PHE A 53 4.20 10.52 -12.73
N ILE A 54 3.13 11.20 -13.11
CA ILE A 54 3.13 12.17 -14.22
C ILE A 54 3.61 13.55 -13.75
N ASP A 55 3.16 13.99 -12.57
CA ASP A 55 3.39 15.35 -12.04
C ASP A 55 4.08 15.35 -10.67
N ASP A 56 4.71 14.23 -10.27
CA ASP A 56 5.48 14.16 -9.03
C ASP A 56 6.88 14.78 -9.24
N PRO A 57 7.32 15.72 -8.39
CA PRO A 57 8.59 16.41 -8.58
C PRO A 57 9.82 15.55 -8.25
N TRP A 58 9.65 14.41 -7.57
CA TRP A 58 10.75 13.53 -7.13
C TRP A 58 10.76 12.20 -7.86
N TYR A 59 9.60 11.63 -8.15
CA TYR A 59 9.48 10.27 -8.69
C TYR A 59 8.92 10.28 -10.12
N ASN A 60 9.44 9.38 -10.94
CA ASN A 60 8.89 9.02 -12.24
C ASN A 60 8.23 7.63 -12.15
N ASP A 61 8.95 6.68 -11.55
CA ASP A 61 8.60 5.27 -11.62
C ASP A 61 8.11 4.73 -10.28
N LEU A 62 7.24 3.72 -10.32
CA LEU A 62 6.81 2.96 -9.16
C LEU A 62 7.30 1.51 -9.27
N LEU A 63 8.05 1.05 -8.27
CA LEU A 63 8.45 -0.34 -8.12
C LEU A 63 7.62 -1.02 -7.02
N VAL A 64 6.80 -1.99 -7.38
CA VAL A 64 6.02 -2.78 -6.44
C VAL A 64 6.76 -4.07 -6.11
N GLN A 65 6.99 -4.32 -4.83
CA GLN A 65 7.71 -5.48 -4.31
C GLN A 65 6.76 -6.48 -3.68
N PHE A 66 6.95 -7.76 -4.02
CA PHE A 66 6.21 -8.89 -3.49
C PHE A 66 7.11 -9.77 -2.63
N ILE A 67 6.50 -10.69 -1.88
CA ILE A 67 7.25 -11.65 -1.04
C ILE A 67 8.02 -12.65 -1.91
N SER A 68 7.44 -13.05 -3.04
CA SER A 68 8.05 -14.01 -3.94
C SER A 68 7.77 -13.74 -5.42
N LYS A 69 8.51 -14.44 -6.28
CA LYS A 69 8.28 -14.47 -7.74
C LYS A 69 6.88 -14.97 -8.10
N GLU A 70 6.38 -15.98 -7.38
CA GLU A 70 5.06 -16.55 -7.60
C GLU A 70 3.97 -15.50 -7.35
N ASP A 71 4.14 -14.69 -6.31
CA ASP A 71 3.22 -13.58 -6.02
C ASP A 71 3.26 -12.51 -7.11
N ALA A 72 4.43 -12.09 -7.57
CA ALA A 72 4.55 -11.12 -8.67
C ALA A 72 3.92 -11.67 -9.97
N SER A 73 4.14 -12.96 -10.27
CA SER A 73 3.61 -13.64 -11.46
C SER A 73 2.09 -13.71 -11.51
N LYS A 74 1.40 -13.60 -10.36
CA LYS A 74 -0.08 -13.53 -10.33
C LYS A 74 -0.61 -12.27 -11.00
N TYR A 75 0.18 -11.20 -11.03
CA TYR A 75 -0.25 -9.85 -11.42
C TYR A 75 0.45 -9.32 -12.67
N LYS A 76 1.64 -9.84 -12.99
CA LYS A 76 2.39 -9.47 -14.19
C LYS A 76 1.54 -9.60 -15.46
N GLY A 77 1.53 -8.55 -16.29
CA GLY A 77 0.78 -8.50 -17.55
C GLY A 77 -0.73 -8.33 -17.42
N LYS A 78 -1.28 -8.36 -16.20
CA LYS A 78 -2.71 -8.26 -15.97
C LYS A 78 -3.14 -6.84 -15.65
N LYS A 79 -4.42 -6.56 -15.85
CA LYS A 79 -5.06 -5.36 -15.35
C LYS A 79 -5.21 -5.46 -13.83
N ILE A 80 -4.63 -4.49 -13.13
CA ILE A 80 -4.57 -4.45 -11.68
C ILE A 80 -4.90 -3.06 -11.16
N ASP A 81 -5.31 -3.01 -9.90
CA ASP A 81 -5.47 -1.78 -9.13
C ASP A 81 -4.42 -1.76 -8.02
N LEU A 82 -3.87 -0.57 -7.77
CA LEU A 82 -2.83 -0.31 -6.79
C LEU A 82 -3.39 0.57 -5.67
N TYR A 83 -3.26 0.13 -4.42
CA TYR A 83 -3.56 0.93 -3.25
C TYR A 83 -2.52 0.68 -2.15
N GLY A 84 -1.79 1.73 -1.75
CA GLY A 84 -0.78 1.57 -0.71
C GLY A 84 0.11 2.78 -0.45
N SER A 85 0.94 2.69 0.58
CA SER A 85 1.96 3.68 0.89
C SER A 85 3.22 3.40 0.10
N HIS A 86 3.77 4.43 -0.55
CA HIS A 86 5.07 4.35 -1.21
C HIS A 86 6.16 5.05 -0.39
N TYR A 87 7.42 4.74 -0.70
CA TYR A 87 8.60 5.34 -0.07
C TYR A 87 9.75 5.44 -1.10
N GLY A 88 10.57 6.48 -1.00
CA GLY A 88 11.76 6.65 -1.86
C GLY A 88 13.07 6.22 -1.22
N TYR A 89 13.20 6.35 0.11
CA TYR A 89 14.46 6.05 0.81
C TYR A 89 14.85 4.58 0.63
N SER A 90 16.07 4.33 0.15
CA SER A 90 16.58 2.99 -0.17
C SER A 90 15.78 2.23 -1.23
N CYS A 91 15.01 2.92 -2.08
CA CYS A 91 14.37 2.32 -3.24
C CYS A 91 15.30 2.36 -4.47
N PHE A 92 15.45 1.21 -5.15
CA PHE A 92 16.25 1.08 -6.37
C PHE A 92 15.54 0.15 -7.35
N GLY A 93 15.49 0.51 -8.64
CA GLY A 93 15.08 -0.41 -9.69
C GLY A 93 14.69 0.23 -11.03
N GLY A 94 13.93 1.33 -10.98
CA GLY A 94 13.60 2.12 -12.16
C GLY A 94 14.66 3.18 -12.46
N LYS A 95 14.23 4.34 -12.94
CA LYS A 95 15.06 5.49 -13.24
C LYS A 95 15.89 5.90 -12.01
N PRO A 96 17.22 6.06 -12.15
CA PRO A 96 18.11 6.39 -11.05
C PRO A 96 17.61 7.63 -10.27
N HIS A 97 17.52 7.49 -8.95
CA HIS A 97 17.07 8.52 -8.01
C HIS A 97 15.64 9.06 -8.23
N LYS A 98 14.85 8.43 -9.11
CA LYS A 98 13.49 8.84 -9.45
C LYS A 98 12.48 7.68 -9.39
N THR A 99 12.74 6.70 -8.53
CA THR A 99 11.84 5.55 -8.31
C THR A 99 11.32 5.59 -6.88
N ALA A 100 10.01 5.47 -6.72
CA ALA A 100 9.40 5.14 -5.44
C ALA A 100 9.09 3.65 -5.37
N CYS A 101 9.16 3.07 -4.17
CA CYS A 101 8.87 1.68 -3.92
C CYS A 101 7.61 1.53 -3.08
N MET A 102 6.89 0.42 -3.29
CA MET A 102 5.75 0.01 -2.48
C MET A 102 5.83 -1.49 -2.22
N TYR A 103 5.26 -1.95 -1.10
CA TYR A 103 5.11 -3.37 -0.80
C TYR A 103 3.67 -3.82 -1.01
N GLY A 104 3.45 -4.81 -1.87
CA GLY A 104 2.11 -5.34 -2.16
C GLY A 104 1.12 -4.26 -2.59
N GLY A 105 -0.09 -4.28 -2.02
CA GLY A 105 -1.13 -3.29 -2.33
C GLY A 105 -1.73 -3.45 -3.73
N VAL A 106 -1.73 -4.69 -4.24
CA VAL A 106 -2.15 -5.02 -5.61
C VAL A 106 -3.34 -5.96 -5.60
N THR A 107 -4.35 -5.64 -6.37
CA THR A 107 -5.53 -6.49 -6.60
C THR A 107 -5.80 -6.60 -8.10
N LEU A 108 -6.36 -7.72 -8.56
CA LEU A 108 -6.85 -7.81 -9.95
C LEU A 108 -7.97 -6.78 -10.18
N HIS A 109 -7.99 -6.16 -11.36
CA HIS A 109 -9.01 -5.17 -11.72
C HIS A 109 -10.30 -5.84 -12.19
N ASP A 110 -10.17 -6.80 -13.11
CA ASP A 110 -11.32 -7.43 -13.77
C ASP A 110 -12.18 -8.20 -12.75
N ASN A 111 -13.50 -8.00 -12.82
CA ASN A 111 -14.51 -8.58 -11.93
C ASN A 111 -14.39 -8.22 -10.43
N ASN A 112 -13.46 -7.35 -10.03
CA ASN A 112 -13.22 -7.02 -8.64
C ASN A 112 -13.95 -5.75 -8.16
N LYS A 113 -14.57 -4.98 -9.06
CA LYS A 113 -15.34 -3.79 -8.70
C LYS A 113 -16.73 -4.15 -8.15
N LEU A 114 -17.12 -3.50 -7.06
CA LEU A 114 -18.47 -3.50 -6.50
C LEU A 114 -19.32 -2.42 -7.16
N ASP A 115 -20.61 -2.70 -7.34
CA ASP A 115 -21.57 -1.72 -7.87
C ASP A 115 -21.83 -0.57 -6.89
N GLU A 116 -21.74 -0.84 -5.59
CA GLU A 116 -21.88 0.13 -4.51
C GLU A 116 -20.65 0.13 -3.60
N GLU A 117 -20.34 1.29 -3.02
CA GLU A 117 -19.25 1.43 -2.06
C GLU A 117 -19.54 0.59 -0.81
N LYS A 118 -18.63 -0.34 -0.49
CA LYS A 118 -18.71 -1.12 0.74
C LYS A 118 -18.09 -0.33 1.88
N LYS A 119 -18.91 0.03 2.87
CA LYS A 119 -18.47 0.57 4.15
C LYS A 119 -18.07 -0.57 5.09
N ILE A 120 -16.88 -0.51 5.67
CA ILE A 120 -16.32 -1.56 6.54
C ILE A 120 -16.48 -1.12 8.01
N PRO A 121 -17.31 -1.79 8.81
CA PRO A 121 -17.47 -1.48 10.23
C PRO A 121 -16.16 -1.70 11.00
N VAL A 122 -15.79 -0.73 11.83
CA VAL A 122 -14.60 -0.80 12.70
C VAL A 122 -15.04 -0.84 14.15
N ASN A 123 -14.67 -1.92 14.85
CA ASN A 123 -14.82 -1.99 16.30
C ASN A 123 -13.53 -1.49 16.96
N LEU A 124 -13.63 -0.39 17.71
CA LEU A 124 -12.51 0.22 18.43
C LEU A 124 -12.69 0.02 19.93
N TRP A 125 -11.63 -0.42 20.61
CA TRP A 125 -11.56 -0.49 22.07
C TRP A 125 -10.38 0.35 22.57
N LEU A 126 -10.66 1.21 23.55
CA LEU A 126 -9.66 2.02 24.25
C LEU A 126 -9.74 1.62 25.72
N ASP A 127 -8.66 1.06 26.25
CA ASP A 127 -8.57 0.55 27.63
C ASP A 127 -9.75 -0.34 28.02
N GLY A 128 -10.12 -1.26 27.11
CA GLY A 128 -11.24 -2.20 27.27
C GLY A 128 -12.64 -1.60 27.02
N LYS A 129 -12.77 -0.28 26.87
CA LYS A 129 -14.04 0.38 26.57
C LYS A 129 -14.28 0.51 25.08
N GLN A 130 -15.41 -0.01 24.61
CA GLN A 130 -15.81 0.14 23.21
C GLN A 130 -16.09 1.61 22.89
N THR A 131 -15.53 2.09 21.77
CA THR A 131 -15.67 3.45 21.27
C THR A 131 -16.27 3.42 19.87
N SER A 132 -17.25 4.28 19.62
CA SER A 132 -17.92 4.36 18.31
C SER A 132 -16.98 4.93 17.25
N VAL A 133 -16.96 4.31 16.08
CA VAL A 133 -16.26 4.80 14.88
C VAL A 133 -17.31 5.05 13.80
N PRO A 134 -17.29 6.21 13.11
CA PRO A 134 -18.20 6.46 11.99
C PRO A 134 -18.11 5.37 10.91
N LEU A 135 -19.24 4.94 10.37
CA LEU A 135 -19.28 3.85 9.38
C LEU A 135 -18.52 4.21 8.08
N ASP A 136 -18.37 5.50 7.78
CA ASP A 136 -17.66 5.99 6.60
C ASP A 136 -16.13 6.05 6.77
N THR A 137 -15.59 5.66 7.92
CA THR A 137 -14.14 5.73 8.19
C THR A 137 -13.31 4.81 7.31
N VAL A 138 -13.81 3.62 6.98
CA VAL A 138 -13.11 2.66 6.11
C VAL A 138 -14.08 2.19 5.03
N ARG A 139 -13.68 2.33 3.77
CA ARG A 139 -14.53 2.06 2.61
C ARG A 139 -13.72 1.54 1.43
N THR A 140 -14.37 0.77 0.57
CA THR A 140 -13.75 0.21 -0.63
C THR A 140 -14.79 -0.04 -1.72
N TYR A 141 -14.39 0.12 -2.98
CA TYR A 141 -15.14 -0.34 -4.14
C TYR A 141 -14.67 -1.72 -4.63
N LYS A 142 -13.77 -2.39 -3.90
CA LYS A 142 -13.22 -3.69 -4.29
C LYS A 142 -13.88 -4.84 -3.54
N LYS A 143 -14.15 -5.95 -4.22
CA LYS A 143 -14.66 -7.21 -3.63
C LYS A 143 -13.57 -7.89 -2.81
N GLU A 144 -12.39 -8.01 -3.40
CA GLU A 144 -11.14 -8.43 -2.77
C GLU A 144 -10.25 -7.21 -2.54
N VAL A 145 -9.90 -6.97 -1.28
CA VAL A 145 -9.11 -5.84 -0.77
C VAL A 145 -7.95 -6.33 0.07
#